data_AF-A0A6B1ER79-F1
#
_entry.id   AF-A0A6B1ER79-F1
#
_cell.length_a   1.000
_cell.length_b   1.000
_cell.length_c   1.000
_cell.angle_alpha   90.00
_cell.angle_beta   90.00
_cell.angle_gamma   90.00
#
_symmetry.space_group_name_H-M   'P 1'
#
loop_
_entity.id
_entity.type
_entity.pdbx_description
1 polymer ?
#
loop_
_entity_poly.entity_id
_entity_poly.type
_entity_poly.pdbx_seq_one_letter_code
_entity_poly.pdbx_strand_id
1 'polypeptide(L)'
;MGDKTFGKASVQRVFQLRNSKAAVKLTVARYYTPNGVDIDKVGIIPDVETEGFSRSEEGMLRSKLQDHQKLKTFVEKNGDDVLEKLTAAEHAARDDLQAGKLLRSYQRLSDALAEEQIVLRDLGIKYGLAQITETSQDELMHDPQIFAA
;
A
#
# COMPACT_ATOMS: atom_id res chain seq x y z
N MET A 1 0.96 -0.63 -0.84
CA MET A 1 1.65 -1.03 -2.09
C MET A 1 3.13 -1.31 -1.86
N GLY A 2 3.79 -2.01 -2.78
CA GLY A 2 5.25 -2.12 -2.86
C GLY A 2 5.73 -3.57 -2.80
N ASP A 3 6.90 -3.77 -2.20
CA ASP A 3 7.43 -5.08 -1.89
C ASP A 3 7.07 -5.49 -0.46
N LYS A 4 7.04 -6.81 -0.22
CA LYS A 4 6.95 -7.38 1.11
C LYS A 4 8.03 -6.81 2.03
N THR A 5 7.63 -6.30 3.19
CA THR A 5 8.58 -5.70 4.14
C THR A 5 9.41 -6.78 4.87
N PHE A 6 10.56 -6.38 5.41
CA PHE A 6 11.47 -7.31 6.11
C PHE A 6 10.85 -7.97 7.36
N GLY A 7 9.89 -7.31 8.01
CA GLY A 7 9.24 -7.84 9.20
C GLY A 7 10.08 -7.79 10.47
N LYS A 8 10.73 -6.65 10.76
CA LYS A 8 11.38 -6.46 12.07
C LYS A 8 10.39 -5.78 13.01
N ALA A 9 9.81 -6.56 13.93
CA ALA A 9 8.85 -6.04 14.91
C ALA A 9 9.35 -6.11 16.36
N SER A 10 10.59 -6.54 16.60
CA SER A 10 11.17 -6.62 17.94
C SER A 10 11.64 -5.26 18.48
N VAL A 11 11.28 -4.92 19.72
CA VAL A 11 11.87 -3.79 20.48
C VAL A 11 12.96 -4.30 21.40
N GLN A 12 14.15 -3.71 21.31
CA GLN A 12 15.31 -4.12 22.10
C GLN A 12 15.72 -3.01 23.07
N ARG A 13 16.00 -3.38 24.32
CA ARG A 13 16.50 -2.48 25.36
C ARG A 13 17.81 -3.00 25.93
N VAL A 14 18.70 -2.07 26.26
CA VAL A 14 19.99 -2.37 26.90
C VAL A 14 19.85 -2.23 28.42
N PHE A 15 20.28 -3.24 29.15
CA PHE A 15 20.32 -3.28 30.60
C PHE A 15 21.77 -3.33 31.06
N GLN A 16 22.20 -2.34 31.84
CA GLN A 16 23.54 -2.34 32.43
C GLN A 16 23.57 -3.28 33.63
N LEU A 17 24.65 -4.08 33.74
CA LEU A 17 24.84 -4.93 34.90
C LEU A 17 25.37 -4.09 36.04
N ARG A 18 24.71 -4.18 37.20
CA ARG A 18 25.11 -3.44 38.38
C ARG A 18 26.55 -3.84 38.76
N ASN A 19 27.42 -2.84 38.92
CA ASN A 19 28.84 -2.97 39.27
C ASN A 19 29.74 -3.61 38.19
N SER A 20 29.34 -3.60 36.91
CA SER A 20 30.16 -4.04 35.79
C SER A 20 30.14 -3.02 34.65
N LYS A 21 31.19 -3.00 33.82
CA LYS A 21 31.18 -2.29 32.52
C LYS A 21 30.38 -3.05 31.44
N ALA A 22 29.84 -4.21 31.76
CA ALA A 22 29.06 -5.05 30.86
C ALA A 22 27.58 -4.63 30.82
N ALA A 23 26.94 -4.87 29.68
CA ALA A 23 25.52 -4.66 29.46
C ALA A 23 24.93 -5.82 28.65
N VAL A 24 23.63 -6.06 28.81
CA VAL A 24 22.87 -7.07 28.08
C VAL A 24 21.79 -6.39 27.25
N LYS A 25 21.71 -6.73 25.97
CA LYS A 25 20.64 -6.29 25.08
C LYS A 25 19.58 -7.37 25.04
N LEU A 26 18.36 -7.04 25.48
CA LEU A 26 17.23 -7.97 25.49
C LEU A 26 16.09 -7.43 24.63
N THR A 27 15.42 -8.33 23.92
CA THR A 27 14.12 -8.04 23.30
C THR A 27 13.07 -7.99 24.41
N VAL A 28 12.40 -6.85 24.56
CA VAL A 28 11.44 -6.61 25.64
C VAL A 28 10.00 -6.57 25.15
N ALA A 29 9.78 -6.33 23.86
CA ALA A 29 8.45 -6.28 23.26
C ALA A 29 8.48 -6.66 21.77
N ARG A 30 7.29 -6.89 21.22
CA ARG A 30 7.02 -7.11 19.80
C ARG A 30 5.84 -6.24 19.35
N TYR A 31 5.92 -5.68 18.15
CA TYR A 31 4.79 -5.01 17.50
C TYR A 31 3.85 -6.04 16.87
N TYR A 32 2.56 -5.83 17.04
CA TYR A 32 1.49 -6.60 16.40
C TYR A 32 0.63 -5.64 15.59
N THR A 33 0.04 -6.14 14.51
CA THR A 33 -1.00 -5.38 13.79
C THR A 33 -2.25 -5.21 14.66
N PRO A 34 -3.16 -4.26 14.33
CA PRO A 34 -4.45 -4.11 15.03
C PRO A 34 -5.27 -5.41 15.08
N ASN A 35 -5.10 -6.26 14.07
CA ASN A 35 -5.73 -7.58 13.98
C ASN A 35 -5.02 -8.67 14.81
N GLY A 36 -4.00 -8.31 15.59
CA GLY A 36 -3.26 -9.24 16.45
C GLY A 36 -2.24 -10.12 15.73
N VAL A 37 -1.89 -9.81 14.47
CA VAL A 37 -0.92 -10.59 13.69
C VAL A 37 0.51 -10.21 14.07
N ASP A 38 1.34 -11.20 14.41
CA ASP A 38 2.80 -11.03 14.61
C ASP A 38 3.48 -10.89 13.25
N ILE A 39 4.16 -9.76 13.05
CA ILE A 39 4.87 -9.46 11.80
C ILE A 39 6.38 -9.72 11.89
N ASP A 40 6.88 -10.16 13.06
CA ASP A 40 8.30 -10.46 13.25
C ASP A 40 8.74 -11.63 12.37
N LYS A 41 9.77 -11.42 11.55
CA LYS A 41 10.31 -12.33 10.52
C LYS A 41 9.34 -12.68 9.38
N VAL A 42 8.07 -12.29 9.48
CA VAL A 42 7.06 -12.54 8.45
C VAL A 42 6.97 -11.36 7.50
N GLY A 43 7.01 -10.12 8.00
CA GLY A 43 6.80 -8.92 7.18
C GLY A 43 5.33 -8.62 6.95
N ILE A 44 5.08 -7.49 6.30
CA ILE A 44 3.75 -7.07 5.83
C ILE A 44 3.74 -7.21 4.32
N ILE A 45 2.74 -7.91 3.80
CA ILE A 45 2.47 -8.02 2.36
C ILE A 45 1.62 -6.81 1.98
N PRO A 46 2.02 -6.03 0.98
CA PRO A 46 1.22 -4.90 0.52
C PRO A 46 0.00 -5.36 -0.28
N ASP A 47 -1.08 -4.57 -0.25
CA ASP A 47 -2.33 -4.90 -0.97
C ASP A 47 -2.17 -4.88 -2.49
N VAL A 48 -1.21 -4.11 -2.99
CA VAL A 48 -0.77 -4.11 -4.39
C VAL A 48 0.72 -4.35 -4.43
N GLU A 49 1.09 -5.55 -4.89
CA GLU A 49 2.46 -5.97 -5.10
C GLU A 49 3.03 -5.31 -6.37
N THR A 50 4.28 -4.87 -6.33
CA THR A 50 4.99 -4.32 -7.49
C THR A 50 5.83 -5.36 -8.23
N GLU A 51 5.60 -6.65 -7.96
CA GLU A 51 6.26 -7.77 -8.66
C GLU A 51 6.08 -7.66 -10.17
N GLY A 52 7.09 -7.12 -10.86
CA GLY A 52 7.04 -6.86 -12.30
C GLY A 52 7.58 -5.49 -12.72
N PHE A 53 7.83 -4.57 -11.79
CA PHE A 53 8.52 -3.32 -12.06
C PHE A 53 9.94 -3.35 -11.47
N SER A 54 10.93 -2.92 -12.25
CA SER A 54 12.23 -2.54 -11.71
C SER A 54 12.09 -1.30 -10.85
N ARG A 55 12.96 -1.12 -9.83
CA ARG A 55 13.05 0.12 -9.03
C ARG A 55 13.10 1.40 -9.89
N SER A 56 13.74 1.33 -11.05
CA SER A 56 13.81 2.45 -12.00
C SER A 56 12.44 2.75 -12.64
N GLU A 57 11.68 1.70 -12.95
CA GLU A 57 10.33 1.82 -13.52
C GLU A 57 9.36 2.33 -12.46
N GLU A 58 9.44 1.85 -11.22
CA GLU A 58 8.63 2.34 -10.09
C GLU A 58 8.80 3.86 -9.87
N GLY A 59 10.05 4.35 -9.92
CA GLY A 59 10.34 5.78 -9.80
C GLY A 59 9.77 6.61 -10.95
N MET A 60 9.80 6.05 -12.17
CA MET A 60 9.22 6.70 -13.35
C MET A 60 7.69 6.70 -13.30
N LEU A 61 7.06 5.59 -12.90
CA LEU A 61 5.62 5.49 -12.73
C LEU A 61 5.14 6.44 -11.64
N ARG A 62 5.82 6.48 -10.50
CA ARG A 62 5.50 7.37 -9.39
C ARG A 62 5.50 8.83 -9.83
N SER A 63 6.56 9.28 -10.51
CA SER A 63 6.65 10.68 -10.96
C SER A 63 5.60 11.06 -12.01
N LYS A 64 5.16 10.11 -12.87
CA LYS A 64 4.16 10.38 -13.89
C LYS A 64 2.71 10.23 -13.41
N LEU A 65 2.44 9.33 -12.48
CA LEU A 65 1.08 8.94 -12.09
C LEU A 65 0.61 9.66 -10.82
N GLN A 66 1.49 9.96 -9.87
CA GLN A 66 1.11 10.57 -8.59
C GLN A 66 0.34 11.90 -8.77
N ASP A 67 0.71 12.70 -9.78
CA ASP A 67 0.08 14.00 -10.05
C ASP A 67 -0.87 14.01 -11.25
N HIS A 68 -1.24 12.85 -11.76
CA HIS A 68 -2.05 12.77 -12.97
C HIS A 68 -3.52 13.17 -12.70
N GLN A 69 -4.01 14.22 -13.36
CA GLN A 69 -5.38 14.71 -13.19
C GLN A 69 -6.45 13.64 -13.45
N LYS A 70 -6.23 12.76 -14.45
CA LYS A 70 -7.21 11.69 -14.77
C LYS A 70 -7.35 10.67 -13.64
N LEU A 71 -6.28 10.38 -12.90
CA LEU A 71 -6.34 9.47 -11.77
C LEU A 71 -7.02 10.14 -10.57
N LYS A 72 -6.67 11.39 -10.26
CA LYS A 72 -7.32 12.17 -9.20
C LYS A 72 -8.82 12.30 -9.42
N THR A 73 -9.23 12.71 -10.63
CA THR A 73 -10.67 12.81 -10.99
C THR A 73 -11.39 11.46 -10.97
N PHE A 74 -10.69 10.36 -11.24
CA PHE A 74 -11.28 9.02 -11.15
C PHE A 74 -11.50 8.59 -9.71
N VAL A 75 -10.52 8.83 -8.82
CA VAL A 75 -10.63 8.56 -7.38
C VAL A 75 -11.75 9.42 -6.78
N GLU A 76 -11.77 10.73 -7.04
CA GLU A 76 -12.83 11.65 -6.57
C GLU A 76 -14.24 11.18 -6.96
N LYS A 77 -14.40 10.60 -8.15
CA LYS A 77 -15.69 10.14 -8.65
C LYS A 77 -16.18 8.84 -8.02
N ASN A 78 -15.26 7.94 -7.68
CA ASN A 78 -15.58 6.56 -7.30
C ASN A 78 -15.29 6.24 -5.82
N GLY A 79 -14.59 7.14 -5.11
CA GLY A 79 -14.18 7.01 -3.71
C GLY A 79 -12.75 6.49 -3.54
N ASP A 80 -12.21 6.59 -2.33
CA ASP A 80 -10.86 6.09 -2.00
C ASP A 80 -10.77 4.56 -1.96
N ASP A 81 -11.92 3.89 -1.83
CA ASP A 81 -12.09 2.42 -1.86
C ASP A 81 -12.19 1.87 -3.30
N VAL A 82 -11.83 2.65 -4.32
CA VAL A 82 -11.88 2.25 -5.75
C VAL A 82 -11.18 0.94 -6.05
N LEU A 83 -10.06 0.68 -5.39
CA LEU A 83 -9.27 -0.53 -5.64
C LEU A 83 -9.98 -1.78 -5.13
N GLU A 84 -10.59 -1.71 -3.95
CA GLU A 84 -11.43 -2.78 -3.42
C GLU A 84 -12.67 -3.00 -4.28
N LYS A 85 -13.30 -1.90 -4.73
CA LYS A 85 -14.45 -1.98 -5.64
C LYS A 85 -14.07 -2.61 -6.99
N LEU A 86 -12.88 -2.32 -7.51
CA LEU A 86 -12.38 -2.91 -8.75
C LEU A 86 -12.12 -4.41 -8.60
N THR A 87 -11.45 -4.83 -7.53
CA THR A 87 -11.21 -6.26 -7.28
C THR A 87 -12.52 -7.03 -7.04
N ALA A 88 -13.47 -6.43 -6.32
CA ALA A 88 -14.82 -6.99 -6.17
C ALA A 88 -15.57 -7.06 -7.50
N ALA A 89 -15.47 -6.01 -8.34
CA ALA A 89 -16.14 -5.95 -9.63
C ALA A 89 -15.58 -6.97 -10.64
N GLU A 90 -14.28 -7.27 -10.60
CA GLU A 90 -13.65 -8.32 -11.42
C GLU A 90 -14.25 -9.71 -11.14
N HIS A 91 -14.67 -9.97 -9.90
CA HIS A 91 -15.24 -11.25 -9.47
C HIS A 91 -16.77 -11.24 -9.37
N ALA A 92 -17.41 -10.10 -9.62
CA ALA A 92 -18.86 -9.96 -9.53
C ALA A 92 -19.60 -10.73 -10.63
N ALA A 93 -20.85 -11.08 -10.37
CA ALA A 93 -21.73 -11.67 -11.38
C ALA A 93 -21.92 -10.70 -12.55
N ARG A 94 -22.04 -11.23 -13.78
CA ARG A 94 -22.19 -10.43 -15.00
C ARG A 94 -23.41 -9.49 -15.00
N ASP A 95 -24.40 -9.79 -14.19
CA ASP A 95 -25.65 -9.02 -14.09
C ASP A 95 -25.54 -7.82 -13.13
N ASP A 96 -24.42 -7.67 -12.42
CA ASP A 96 -24.19 -6.50 -11.58
C ASP A 96 -23.90 -5.25 -12.45
N LEU A 97 -24.92 -4.39 -12.53
CA LEU A 97 -24.87 -3.15 -13.29
C LEU A 97 -23.79 -2.18 -12.78
N GLN A 98 -23.55 -2.15 -11.46
CA GLN A 98 -22.59 -1.23 -10.85
C GLN A 98 -21.16 -1.69 -11.11
N ALA A 99 -20.88 -2.98 -10.91
CA ALA A 99 -19.60 -3.59 -11.26
C ALA A 99 -19.28 -3.35 -12.75
N GLY A 100 -20.25 -3.59 -13.64
CA GLY A 100 -20.07 -3.35 -15.07
C GLY A 100 -19.84 -1.87 -15.42
N LYS A 101 -20.47 -0.92 -14.73
CA LYS A 101 -20.23 0.52 -14.92
C LYS A 101 -18.82 0.91 -14.48
N LEU A 102 -18.37 0.40 -13.35
CA LEU A 102 -17.05 0.68 -12.80
C LEU A 102 -15.96 0.14 -13.74
N LEU A 103 -16.05 -1.13 -14.15
CA LEU A 103 -15.09 -1.75 -15.08
C LEU A 103 -15.00 -0.98 -16.41
N ARG A 104 -16.14 -0.57 -16.97
CA ARG A 104 -16.15 0.27 -18.19
C ARG A 104 -15.50 1.64 -17.95
N SER A 105 -15.72 2.25 -16.80
CA SER A 105 -15.10 3.53 -16.46
C SER A 105 -13.59 3.41 -16.28
N TYR A 106 -13.14 2.31 -15.69
CA TYR A 106 -11.73 1.96 -15.53
C TYR A 106 -11.08 1.67 -16.88
N GLN A 107 -11.77 0.95 -17.77
CA GLN A 107 -11.27 0.69 -19.12
C GLN A 107 -11.11 1.99 -19.94
N ARG A 108 -12.02 2.94 -19.80
CA ARG A 108 -11.84 4.27 -20.44
C ARG A 108 -10.64 5.02 -19.88
N LEU A 109 -10.38 4.90 -18.58
CA LEU A 109 -9.21 5.49 -17.95
C LEU A 109 -7.94 4.81 -18.46
N SER A 110 -7.92 3.48 -18.59
CA SER A 110 -6.78 2.75 -19.14
C SER A 110 -6.49 3.16 -20.58
N ASP A 111 -7.53 3.26 -21.41
CA ASP A 111 -7.39 3.69 -22.81
C ASP A 111 -6.84 5.12 -22.88
N ALA A 112 -7.35 6.03 -22.05
CA ALA A 112 -6.91 7.41 -21.99
C ALA A 112 -5.46 7.59 -21.49
N LEU A 113 -4.96 6.69 -20.63
CA LEU A 113 -3.56 6.68 -20.18
C LEU A 113 -2.63 6.01 -21.20
N ALA A 114 -3.15 5.05 -21.97
CA ALA A 114 -2.42 4.42 -23.07
C ALA A 114 -2.17 5.41 -24.22
N GLU A 115 -3.14 6.28 -24.53
CA GLU A 115 -2.99 7.37 -25.51
C GLU A 115 -1.85 8.33 -25.15
N GLU A 116 -1.63 8.57 -23.85
CA GLU A 116 -0.56 9.44 -23.35
C GLU A 116 0.81 8.73 -23.20
N GLN A 117 0.91 7.45 -23.61
CA GLN A 117 2.11 6.61 -23.48
C GLN A 117 2.63 6.48 -22.03
N ILE A 118 1.74 6.55 -21.03
CA ILE A 118 2.12 6.59 -19.61
C ILE A 118 2.28 5.18 -19.03
N VAL A 119 1.36 4.24 -19.34
CA VAL A 119 1.37 2.88 -18.77
C VAL A 119 0.77 1.88 -19.77
N LEU A 120 1.38 0.69 -19.88
CA LEU A 120 0.98 -0.39 -20.80
C LEU A 120 0.28 -1.58 -20.11
N ARG A 121 0.21 -1.61 -18.77
CA ARG A 121 -0.30 -2.76 -17.99
C ARG A 121 -1.23 -2.32 -16.87
N ASP A 122 -2.25 -3.12 -16.62
CA ASP A 122 -3.25 -2.96 -15.54
C ASP A 122 -2.60 -2.68 -14.17
N LEU A 123 -1.52 -3.39 -13.85
CA LEU A 123 -0.78 -3.25 -12.61
C LEU A 123 -0.23 -1.81 -12.39
N GLY A 124 0.19 -1.13 -13.45
CA GLY A 124 0.74 0.23 -13.33
C GLY A 124 -0.35 1.28 -13.10
N ILE A 125 -1.58 1.03 -13.58
CA ILE A 125 -2.73 1.90 -13.31
C ILE A 125 -3.19 1.68 -11.87
N LYS A 126 -3.32 0.42 -11.44
CA LYS A 126 -3.57 0.07 -10.04
C LYS A 126 -2.53 0.70 -9.13
N TYR A 127 -1.24 0.67 -9.52
CA TYR A 127 -0.14 1.37 -8.85
C TYR A 127 -0.37 2.88 -8.72
N GLY A 128 -0.73 3.56 -9.80
CA GLY A 128 -1.03 4.99 -9.76
C GLY A 128 -2.22 5.31 -8.84
N LEU A 129 -3.26 4.48 -8.86
CA LEU A 129 -4.45 4.67 -8.04
C LEU A 129 -4.13 4.58 -6.54
N ALA A 130 -3.40 3.56 -6.06
CA ALA A 130 -3.11 3.51 -4.62
C ALA A 130 -1.97 4.39 -4.13
N GLN A 131 -1.36 5.20 -5.01
CA GLN A 131 -0.59 6.36 -4.54
C GLN A 131 -1.46 7.58 -4.24
N ILE A 132 -2.70 7.60 -4.73
CA ILE A 132 -3.62 8.74 -4.62
C ILE A 132 -4.70 8.47 -3.58
N THR A 133 -5.16 7.23 -3.45
CA THR A 133 -6.18 6.87 -2.47
C THR A 133 -5.58 6.84 -1.07
N GLU A 134 -6.25 7.48 -0.11
CA GLU A 134 -5.93 7.38 1.31
C GLU A 134 -7.07 6.61 2.01
N THR A 135 -6.74 5.51 2.70
CA THR A 135 -7.73 4.71 3.43
C THR A 135 -7.57 4.89 4.93
N SER A 136 -8.65 4.68 5.69
CA SER A 136 -8.63 4.74 7.17
C SER A 136 -7.60 3.80 7.83
N GLN A 137 -7.16 2.74 7.15
CA GLN A 137 -6.07 1.88 7.61
C GLN A 137 -4.68 2.55 7.49
N ASP A 138 -4.52 3.50 6.57
CA ASP A 138 -3.27 4.26 6.39
C ASP A 138 -3.07 5.30 7.52
N GLU A 139 -4.16 5.81 8.11
CA GLU A 139 -4.13 6.76 9.24
C GLU A 139 -3.53 6.15 10.52
N LEU A 140 -3.55 4.81 10.68
CA LEU A 140 -3.00 4.15 11.87
C LEU A 140 -1.47 4.17 11.94
N MET A 141 -0.78 4.74 10.94
CA MET A 141 0.68 4.90 10.93
C MET A 141 1.21 5.99 11.88
N HIS A 142 0.33 6.72 12.58
CA HIS A 142 0.72 7.68 13.62
C HIS A 142 0.25 7.24 15.01
N ASP A 143 0.98 6.31 15.64
CA ASP A 143 0.89 6.10 17.08
C ASP A 143 1.77 7.15 17.82
N PRO A 144 1.18 8.13 18.53
CA PRO A 144 1.93 9.15 19.26
C PRO A 144 2.81 8.59 20.40
N GLN A 145 2.63 7.32 20.79
CA GLN A 145 3.42 6.71 21.88
C GLN A 145 4.90 6.47 21.53
N ILE A 146 5.31 6.60 20.26
CA ILE A 146 6.72 6.50 19.87
C ILE A 146 7.51 7.80 20.14
N PHE A 147 6.85 8.95 20.27
CA PHE A 147 7.51 10.22 20.60
C PHE A 147 7.66 10.48 22.11
N ALA A 148 7.09 9.63 22.96
CA ALA A 148 7.13 9.77 24.42
C ALA A 148 8.05 8.72 25.07
N ALA A 149 9.33 8.68 24.68
CA ALA A 149 10.36 7.89 25.36
C ALA A 149 11.73 8.58 25.32
#